data_AF-A0A7C4R8E8-F1
#
_entry.id   AF-A0A7C4R8E8-F1
#
_cell.length_a   1.000
_cell.length_b   1.000
_cell.length_c   1.000
_cell.angle_alpha   90.00
_cell.angle_beta   90.00
_cell.angle_gamma   90.00
#
_symmetry.space_group_name_H-M   'P 1'
#
loop_
_entity.id
_entity.type
_entity.pdbx_description
1 polymer ?
#
loop_
_entity_poly.entity_id
_entity_poly.type
_entity_poly.pdbx_seq_one_letter_code
_entity_poly.pdbx_strand_id
1 'polypeptide(L)' 'MAKCPNCKAESPNPAKTWKYGIFTVKAYICKNADTVQRILDRKGKHSFTLKLMKVKGYIKA' A
#
# COMPACT_ATOMS: atom_id res chain seq x y z
N MET A 1 -9.33 -2.47 2.90
CA MET A 1 -8.64 -3.58 3.56
C MET A 1 -7.63 -4.17 2.58
N ALA A 2 -6.36 -4.25 2.96
CA ALA A 2 -5.33 -4.90 2.15
C ALA A 2 -4.76 -6.10 2.92
N LYS A 3 -4.68 -7.24 2.25
CA LYS A 3 -4.04 -8.43 2.80
C LYS A 3 -2.57 -8.44 2.41
N CYS A 4 -1.70 -8.58 3.40
CA CYS A 4 -0.27 -8.68 3.13
C CYS A 4 0.05 -10.05 2.51
N PRO A 5 0.75 -10.11 1.38
CA PRO A 5 1.08 -11.37 0.72
C PRO A 5 2.12 -12.20 1.49
N ASN A 6 2.82 -11.58 2.46
CA ASN A 6 3.88 -12.23 3.22
C ASN A 6 3.38 -12.72 4.59
N CYS A 7 2.78 -11.82 5.38
CA CYS A 7 2.31 -12.12 6.73
C CYS A 7 0.86 -12.65 6.76
N LYS A 8 0.12 -12.60 5.63
CA LYS A 8 -1.34 -12.81 5.53
C LYS A 8 -2.20 -11.95 6.46
N ALA A 9 -1.58 -11.10 7.29
CA ALA A 9 -2.27 -10.17 8.15
C ALA A 9 -3.07 -9.17 7.32
N GLU A 10 -4.28 -8.89 7.80
CA GLU A 10 -5.15 -7.89 7.22
C GLU A 10 -4.82 -6.54 7.83
N SER A 11 -4.56 -5.56 6.96
CA SER A 11 -4.44 -4.17 7.37
C SER A 11 -5.77 -3.48 7.07
N PRO A 12 -6.57 -3.17 8.12
CA PRO A 12 -7.88 -2.58 7.92
C PRO A 12 -7.78 -1.16 7.33
N ASN A 13 -6.81 -0.38 7.82
CA ASN A 13 -6.64 1.02 7.46
C ASN A 13 -5.32 1.27 6.70
N PRO A 14 -5.34 2.09 5.63
CA PRO A 14 -4.12 2.55 4.99
C PRO A 14 -3.33 3.46 5.93
N ALA A 15 -2.03 3.24 6.03
CA ALA A 15 -1.11 4.07 6.82
C ALA A 15 -0.97 5.49 6.23
N LYS A 16 -1.07 5.61 4.90
CA LYS A 16 -1.02 6.92 4.23
C LYS A 16 -1.89 6.88 2.99
N THR A 17 -2.63 7.95 2.73
CA THR A 17 -3.40 8.13 1.50
C THR A 17 -3.01 9.45 0.85
N TRP A 18 -2.72 9.45 -0.45
CA TRP A 18 -2.44 10.66 -1.22
C TRP A 18 -2.97 10.54 -2.65
N LYS A 19 -3.15 11.67 -3.32
CA LYS A 19 -3.54 11.70 -4.74
C LYS A 19 -2.30 11.78 -5.62
N TYR A 20 -2.32 11.03 -6.72
CA TYR A 20 -1.30 11.05 -7.77
C TYR A 20 -2.00 11.18 -9.13
N GLY A 21 -2.14 12.42 -9.61
CA GLY A 21 -2.95 12.74 -10.78
C GLY A 21 -4.39 12.27 -10.61
N ILE A 22 -4.84 11.37 -11.49
CA ILE A 22 -6.18 10.77 -11.48
C ILE A 22 -6.32 9.57 -10.52
N PHE A 23 -5.24 9.18 -9.84
CA PHE A 23 -5.22 8.04 -8.93
C PHE A 23 -5.24 8.49 -7.47
N THR A 24 -6.02 7.79 -6.65
CA THR A 24 -5.94 7.84 -5.20
C THR A 24 -5.06 6.69 -4.74
N VAL A 25 -3.90 6.99 -4.18
CA VAL A 25 -2.93 6.01 -3.69
C VAL A 25 -3.14 5.81 -2.20
N LYS A 26 -3.39 4.58 -1.78
CA LYS A 26 -3.52 4.12 -0.39
C LYS A 26 -2.36 3.18 -0.08
N ALA A 27 -1.43 3.61 0.76
CA ALA A 27 -0.34 2.77 1.25
C ALA A 27 -0.74 2.03 2.53
N TYR A 28 -0.44 0.73 2.56
CA TYR A 28 -0.65 -0.17 3.68
C TYR A 28 0.70 -0.74 4.12
N ILE A 29 1.00 -0.68 5.40
CA ILE A 29 2.25 -1.17 5.97
C ILE A 29 1.93 -2.38 6.84
N CYS A 30 2.44 -3.58 6.50
CA CYS A 30 2.41 -4.73 7.42
C CYS A 30 3.60 -4.60 8.37
N LYS A 31 3.33 -4.28 9.65
CA LYS A 31 4.35 -4.24 10.72
C LYS A 31 5.02 -5.60 10.95
N ASN A 32 4.33 -6.71 10.69
CA ASN A 32 4.88 -8.06 10.93
C ASN A 32 5.87 -8.52 9.85
N ALA A 33 5.91 -7.86 8.69
CA ALA A 33 6.71 -8.31 7.55
C ALA A 33 7.51 -7.18 6.89
N ASP A 34 7.53 -6.00 7.52
CA ASP A 34 8.11 -4.75 6.98
C ASP A 34 7.85 -4.59 5.48
N THR A 35 6.61 -4.87 5.09
CA THR A 35 6.19 -4.85 3.69
C THR A 35 5.24 -3.70 3.48
N VAL A 36 5.42 -2.96 2.39
CA VAL A 36 4.51 -1.88 2.02
C VAL A 36 3.80 -2.21 0.72
N GLN A 37 2.49 -2.10 0.75
CA GLN A 37 1.63 -2.26 -0.41
C GLN A 37 0.99 -0.93 -0.73
N ARG A 38 0.90 -0.59 -2.01
CA ARG A 38 0.19 0.61 -2.46
C ARG A 38 -0.96 0.18 -3.34
N ILE A 39 -2.17 0.56 -2.96
CA ILE A 39 -3.37 0.38 -3.74
C ILE A 39 -3.64 1.69 -4.46
N LEU A 40 -3.76 1.65 -5.79
CA LEU A 40 -4.11 2.78 -6.62
C LEU A 40 -5.56 2.62 -7.09
N ASP A 41 -6.42 3.51 -6.65
CA ASP A 41 -7.81 3.61 -7.08
C ASP A 41 -7.94 4.72 -8.14
N ARG A 42 -8.54 4.44 -9.30
CA ARG A 42 -8.84 5.45 -10.32
C ARG A 42 -10.34 5.71 -10.32
N LYS A 43 -10.75 6.97 -10.09
CA LYS A 43 -12.18 7.36 -9.99
C LYS A 43 -12.99 6.46 -9.03
N GLY A 44 -12.41 6.08 -7.90
CA GLY A 44 -13.06 5.23 -6.89
C GLY A 44 -13.12 3.73 -7.24
N LYS A 45 -12.62 3.31 -8.41
CA LYS A 45 -12.45 1.89 -8.76
C LYS A 45 -11.02 1.44 -8.54
N HIS A 46 -10.85 0.26 -7.94
CA HIS A 46 -9.55 -0.36 -7.78
C HIS A 46 -8.89 -0.56 -9.13
N SER A 47 -7.76 0.10 -9.37
CA SER A 47 -7.07 0.05 -10.65
C SER A 47 -5.90 -0.93 -10.57
N PHE A 48 -5.00 -0.74 -9.60
CA PHE A 48 -3.79 -1.55 -9.48
C PHE A 48 -3.35 -1.70 -8.03
N THR A 49 -2.79 -2.86 -7.69
CA THR A 49 -2.05 -3.07 -6.44
C THR A 49 -0.57 -3.18 -6.74
N LEU A 50 0.20 -2.19 -6.29
CA LEU A 50 1.64 -2.21 -6.35
C LEU A 50 2.19 -2.86 -5.07
N LYS A 51 2.79 -4.04 -5.21
CA LYS A 51 3.54 -4.70 -4.12
C LYS A 51 4.95 -4.11 -4.08
N LEU A 52 5.26 -3.30 -3.07
CA LEU A 52 6.63 -2.84 -2.86
C LEU A 52 7.33 -3.80 -1.91
N MET A 53 8.54 -4.19 -2.30
CA MET A 53 9.35 -5.20 -1.63
C MET A 53 9.70 -4.82 -0.19
N LYS A 54 10.13 -5.84 0.59
CA LYS A 54 10.62 -5.74 1.97
C LYS A 54 11.46 -4.47 2.12
N VAL A 55 11.07 -3.61 3.06
CA VAL A 55 11.72 -2.33 3.26
C VAL A 55 13.15 -2.56 3.73
N LYS A 56 14.13 -2.39 2.83
CA LYS A 56 15.54 -2.12 3.18
C LYS A 56 15.87 -0.62 3.16
N GLY A 57 14.86 0.23 2.97
CA GLY A 57 15.04 1.68 2.93
C GLY A 57 13.84 2.35 2.27
N TYR A 58 12.93 2.88 3.08
CA TYR A 58 12.15 4.04 2.67
C TYR A 58 13.14 5.22 2.67
N ILE A 59 13.92 5.38 1.60
CA ILE A 59 14.68 6.62 1.41
C ILE A 59 13.63 7.67 1.12
N LYS A 60 13.48 8.57 2.10
CA LYS A 60 12.71 9.81 2.04
C LYS A 60 13.27 10.61 0.86
N ALA A 61 12.55 10.61 -0.27
CA ALA A 61 12.79 11.58 -1.34
C ALA A 61 12.33 12.96 -0.88
#